data_AF-A0A969V6J0-F1
#
_entry.id   AF-A0A969V6J0-F1
#
_cell.length_a   1.000
_cell.length_b   1.000
_cell.length_c   1.000
_cell.angle_alpha   90.00
_cell.angle_beta   90.00
_cell.angle_gamma   90.00
#
_symmetry.space_group_name_H-M   'P 1'
#
loop_
_entity.id
_entity.type
_entity.pdbx_description
1 polymer ?
#
loop_
_entity_poly.entity_id
_entity_poly.type
_entity_poly.pdbx_seq_one_letter_code
_entity_poly.pdbx_strand_id
1 'polypeptide(L)'
;MSSLAQIKTAIPYGIASLHAQLPEAEARKLLEWFQAYLDETWDRQIEADVKSGHLNSLLQRAEADIAANRVKPIDEILNNS
;
A
#
# COMPACT_ATOMS: atom_id res chain seq x y z
N MET A 1 15.82 -13.69 3.60
CA MET A 1 15.29 -12.30 3.53
C MET A 1 14.69 -12.14 2.15
N SER A 2 13.36 -12.07 2.07
CA SER A 2 12.58 -12.33 0.85
C SER A 2 12.57 -11.15 -0.13
N SER A 3 12.54 -11.47 -1.43
CA SER A 3 12.55 -10.55 -2.59
C SER A 3 11.53 -9.40 -2.50
N LEU A 4 10.43 -9.59 -1.77
CA LEU A 4 9.40 -8.57 -1.50
C LEU A 4 9.95 -7.34 -0.76
N ALA A 5 10.93 -7.51 0.14
CA ALA A 5 11.55 -6.40 0.85
C ALA A 5 12.47 -5.55 -0.05
N GLN A 6 13.08 -6.17 -1.08
CA GLN A 6 13.89 -5.46 -2.08
C GLN A 6 13.02 -4.67 -3.07
N ILE A 7 11.85 -5.21 -3.43
CA ILE A 7 10.90 -4.51 -4.32
C ILE A 7 10.38 -3.24 -3.63
N LYS A 8 9.94 -3.34 -2.36
CA LYS A 8 9.35 -2.20 -1.63
C LYS A 8 10.32 -1.03 -1.42
N THR A 9 11.63 -1.28 -1.40
CA THR A 9 12.66 -0.24 -1.28
C THR A 9 13.24 0.21 -2.61
N ALA A 10 13.20 -0.59 -3.67
CA ALA A 10 13.74 -0.21 -4.99
C ALA A 10 12.79 0.69 -5.79
N ILE A 11 11.48 0.62 -5.54
CA ILE A 11 10.46 1.35 -6.30
C ILE A 11 10.60 2.88 -6.22
N PRO A 12 10.82 3.50 -5.04
CA PRO A 12 10.97 4.96 -4.98
C PRO A 12 12.24 5.48 -5.66
N TYR A 13 13.32 4.70 -5.66
CA TYR A 13 14.62 5.15 -6.17
C TYR A 13 14.84 4.88 -7.67
N GLY A 14 14.20 3.85 -8.24
CA GLY A 14 14.32 3.51 -9.67
C GLY A 14 13.48 4.39 -10.61
N ILE A 15 12.29 4.82 -10.19
CA ILE A 15 11.43 5.69 -11.01
C ILE A 15 11.99 7.12 -11.09
N ALA A 16 12.57 7.63 -9.99
CA ALA A 16 13.15 8.96 -9.94
C ALA A 16 14.35 9.14 -10.89
N SER A 17 15.13 8.08 -11.14
CA SER A 17 16.28 8.12 -12.07
C SER A 17 15.88 7.95 -13.54
N LEU A 18 14.69 7.39 -13.82
CA LEU A 18 14.13 7.26 -15.17
C LEU A 18 13.55 8.56 -15.72
N HIS A 19 13.17 9.50 -14.84
CA HIS A 19 12.60 10.80 -15.22
C HIS A 19 13.56 11.65 -16.08
N ALA A 20 14.87 11.39 -16.02
CA ALA A 20 15.86 12.11 -16.82
C ALA A 20 15.96 11.62 -18.28
N GLN A 21 15.31 10.52 -18.67
CA GLN A 21 15.54 9.86 -19.96
C GLN A 21 14.27 9.48 -20.75
N LEU A 22 13.08 9.54 -20.14
CA LEU A 22 11.83 9.18 -20.82
C LEU A 22 11.03 10.43 -21.24
N PRO A 23 10.50 10.48 -22.48
CA PRO A 23 9.47 11.42 -22.84
C PRO A 23 8.27 11.30 -21.89
N GLU A 24 7.63 12.43 -21.57
CA GLU A 24 6.55 12.51 -20.59
C GLU A 24 5.42 11.49 -20.85
N ALA A 25 5.06 11.28 -22.12
CA ALA A 25 4.03 10.34 -22.51
C ALA A 25 4.40 8.87 -22.21
N GLU A 26 5.68 8.52 -22.33
CA GLU A 26 6.18 7.17 -22.01
C GLU A 26 6.30 6.98 -20.51
N ALA A 27 6.76 8.00 -19.79
CA ALA A 27 6.79 8.00 -18.33
C ALA A 27 5.38 7.81 -17.73
N ARG A 28 4.36 8.45 -18.32
CA ARG A 28 2.96 8.32 -17.90
C ARG A 28 2.43 6.90 -18.11
N LYS A 29 2.67 6.30 -19.27
CA LYS A 29 2.29 4.89 -19.55
C LYS A 29 2.97 3.91 -18.61
N LEU A 30 4.25 4.14 -18.31
CA LEU A 30 4.99 3.32 -17.35
C LEU A 30 4.37 3.43 -15.95
N LEU A 31 4.04 4.64 -15.50
CA LEU A 31 3.42 4.87 -14.21
C LEU A 31 2.04 4.21 -14.10
N GLU A 32 1.22 4.29 -15.15
CA GLU A 32 -0.10 3.65 -15.20
C GLU A 32 0.00 2.12 -15.08
N TRP A 33 0.86 1.50 -15.89
CA TRP A 33 1.10 0.05 -15.80
C TRP A 33 1.63 -0.35 -14.42
N PHE A 34 2.57 0.44 -13.90
CA PHE A 34 3.22 0.13 -12.64
C PHE A 34 2.26 0.27 -11.46
N GLN A 35 1.37 1.26 -11.48
CA GLN A 35 0.29 1.39 -10.50
C GLN A 35 -0.61 0.15 -10.51
N ALA A 36 -1.07 -0.28 -11.69
CA ALA A 36 -1.92 -1.46 -11.81
C ALA A 36 -1.22 -2.74 -11.29
N TYR A 37 0.08 -2.89 -11.57
CA TYR A 37 0.87 -4.00 -11.04
C TYR A 37 0.99 -3.95 -9.51
N LEU A 38 1.19 -2.76 -8.93
CA LEU A 38 1.23 -2.60 -7.49
C LEU A 38 -0.11 -2.93 -6.86
N ASP A 39 -1.22 -2.43 -7.41
CA ASP A 39 -2.57 -2.70 -6.91
C ASP A 39 -2.84 -4.21 -6.87
N GLU A 40 -2.58 -4.92 -7.97
CA GLU A 40 -2.77 -6.39 -8.03
C GLU A 40 -1.83 -7.15 -7.07
N THR A 41 -0.60 -6.67 -6.90
CA THR A 41 0.36 -7.29 -5.98
C THR A 41 -0.06 -7.08 -4.53
N TRP A 42 -0.57 -5.89 -4.20
CA TRP A 42 -1.10 -5.59 -2.87
C TRP A 42 -2.33 -6.44 -2.55
N ASP A 43 -3.28 -6.56 -3.47
CA ASP A 43 -4.47 -7.39 -3.28
C ASP A 43 -4.10 -8.85 -2.97
N ARG A 44 -3.22 -9.45 -3.78
CA ARG A 44 -2.75 -10.83 -3.57
C ARG A 44 -2.05 -11.02 -2.23
N GLN A 45 -1.24 -10.04 -1.81
CA GLN A 45 -0.53 -10.11 -0.54
C GLN A 45 -1.50 -10.01 0.64
N ILE A 46 -2.45 -9.08 0.59
CA ILE A 46 -3.48 -8.93 1.63
C ILE A 46 -4.32 -10.21 1.75
N GLU A 47 -4.75 -10.79 0.64
CA GLU A 47 -5.49 -12.06 0.67
C GLU A 47 -4.69 -13.18 1.34
N ALA A 48 -3.40 -13.31 1.02
CA ALA A 48 -2.53 -14.32 1.62
C ALA A 48 -2.33 -14.07 3.13
N ASP A 49 -2.18 -12.82 3.54
CA ASP A 49 -1.99 -12.43 4.93
C ASP A 49 -3.27 -12.62 5.76
N VAL A 50 -4.45 -12.40 5.17
CA VAL A 50 -5.73 -12.76 5.78
C VAL A 50 -5.84 -14.28 5.93
N LYS A 51 -5.61 -15.05 4.86
CA LYS A 51 -5.74 -16.52 4.87
C LYS A 51 -4.78 -17.20 5.84
N SER A 52 -3.57 -16.66 6.00
CA SER A 52 -2.56 -17.17 6.94
C SER A 52 -2.79 -16.70 8.39
N GLY A 53 -3.72 -15.78 8.63
CA GLY A 53 -3.96 -15.19 9.95
C GLY A 53 -2.89 -14.19 10.38
N HIS A 54 -2.00 -13.75 9.48
CA HIS A 54 -0.97 -12.76 9.77
C HIS A 54 -1.59 -11.46 10.32
N LEU A 55 -2.74 -11.06 9.77
CA LEU A 55 -3.43 -9.83 10.16
C LEU A 55 -4.29 -9.95 11.44
N ASN A 56 -4.38 -11.14 12.06
CA ASN A 56 -5.26 -11.37 13.21
C ASN A 56 -4.94 -10.45 14.39
N SER A 57 -3.66 -10.18 14.66
CA SER A 57 -3.24 -9.31 15.76
C SER A 57 -3.67 -7.85 15.53
N LEU A 58 -3.62 -7.39 14.27
CA LEU A 58 -4.08 -6.06 13.88
C LEU A 58 -5.60 -5.95 14.00
N LEU A 59 -6.34 -6.99 13.60
CA LEU A 59 -7.79 -7.06 13.73
C LEU A 59 -8.22 -7.02 15.20
N GLN A 60 -7.64 -7.86 16.05
CA GLN A 60 -7.94 -7.89 17.48
C GLN A 60 -7.67 -6.54 18.15
N ARG A 61 -6.58 -5.86 17.76
CA ARG A 61 -6.29 -4.51 18.26
C ARG A 61 -7.36 -3.51 17.82
N ALA A 62 -7.75 -3.53 16.55
CA ALA A 62 -8.79 -2.65 16.04
C ALA A 62 -10.13 -2.88 16.75
N GLU A 63 -10.53 -4.14 16.95
CA GLU A 63 -11.74 -4.50 17.70
C GLU A 63 -11.68 -3.99 19.16
N ALA A 64 -10.53 -4.14 19.82
CA ALA A 64 -10.33 -3.65 21.18
C ALA A 64 -10.37 -2.11 21.27
N ASP A 65 -9.83 -1.41 20.26
CA ASP A 65 -9.89 0.04 20.19
C ASP A 65 -11.33 0.54 19.92
N ILE A 66 -12.09 -0.15 19.07
CA ILE A 66 -13.52 0.13 18.85
C ILE A 66 -14.31 -0.09 20.15
N ALA A 67 -14.14 -1.24 20.81
CA ALA A 67 -14.86 -1.57 22.05
C ALA A 67 -14.55 -0.59 23.19
N ALA A 68 -13.34 -0.04 23.22
CA ALA A 68 -12.93 0.96 24.20
C ALA A 68 -13.21 2.42 23.77
N ASN A 69 -13.91 2.63 22.66
CA ASN A 69 -14.21 3.94 22.09
C ASN A 69 -12.95 4.81 21.86
N ARG A 70 -11.84 4.17 21.46
CA ARG A 70 -10.56 4.81 21.07
C ARG A 70 -10.46 5.04 19.55
N VAL A 71 -11.60 5.09 18.88
CA VAL A 71 -11.71 5.37 17.44
C VAL A 71 -12.34 6.74 17.23
N LYS A 72 -12.06 7.35 16.08
CA LYS A 72 -12.73 8.56 15.63
C LYS A 72 -13.63 8.23 14.44
N PRO A 73 -14.79 8.88 14.31
CA PRO A 73 -15.56 8.86 13.08
C PRO A 73 -14.70 9.27 11.88
N ILE A 74 -14.94 8.63 10.73
CA ILE A 74 -14.13 8.87 9.54
C ILE A 74 -14.34 10.27 8.96
N ASP A 75 -15.53 10.83 9.13
CA ASP A 75 -15.89 12.20 8.76
C ASP A 75 -15.10 13.24 9.56
N GLU A 76 -14.82 13.01 10.85
CA GLU A 76 -13.94 13.88 11.63
C GLU A 76 -12.51 13.89 11.08
N ILE A 77 -12.03 12.76 10.56
CA ILE A 77 -10.67 12.64 10.00
C ILE A 77 -10.59 13.27 8.61
N LEU A 78 -11.58 13.03 7.76
CA LEU A 78 -11.57 13.47 6.36
C LEU A 78 -11.98 14.94 6.18
N ASN A 79 -12.83 15.48 7.05
CA ASN A 79 -13.34 16.84 6.92
C ASN A 79 -12.57 17.88 7.74
N ASN A 80 -11.46 17.49 8.40
CA ASN A 80 -10.58 18.37 9.20
C ASN A 80 -11.37 19.41 10.03
N SER A 81 -12.38 18.94 10.75
CA SER A 81 -13.20 19.74 11.66
C SER A 81 -12.76 19.55 13.10
#